data_AF-A0A0Q0F0R4-F1
#
_entry.id   AF-A0A0Q0F0R4-F1
#
_cell.length_a   1.000
_cell.length_b   1.000
_cell.length_c   1.000
_cell.angle_alpha   90.00
_cell.angle_beta   90.00
_cell.angle_gamma   90.00
#
_symmetry.space_group_name_H-M   'P 1'
#
loop_
_entity.id
_entity.type
_entity.pdbx_description
1 polymer ?
#
loop_
_entity_poly.entity_id
_entity_poly.type
_entity_poly.pdbx_seq_one_letter_code
_entity_poly.pdbx_strand_id
1 'polypeptide(L)' 'MDNQRQKITRYRELTQSEIDGMNSIKALEAYTGELFMQIGQIDGVDSRVLALAKTNLQRGFMWFVRSI' A
#
# COMPACT_ATOMS: atom_id res chain seq x y z
N MET A 1 -3.73 25.10 -5.32
CA MET A 1 -3.43 25.16 -3.87
C MET A 1 -1.93 25.07 -3.73
N ASP A 2 -1.26 26.21 -3.66
CA ASP A 2 0.19 26.33 -3.64
C ASP A 2 0.82 25.48 -2.53
N ASN A 3 1.98 24.89 -2.85
CA ASN A 3 2.70 23.92 -2.05
C ASN A 3 3.04 24.43 -0.64
N GLN A 4 2.12 24.17 0.30
CA GLN A 4 2.33 24.34 1.75
C GLN A 4 3.47 23.44 2.30
N ARG A 5 4.03 22.55 1.47
CA ARG A 5 5.12 21.62 1.77
C ARG A 5 6.51 22.26 1.85
N GLN A 6 6.68 23.50 1.39
CA GLN A 6 8.00 24.16 1.38
C GLN A 6 8.49 24.66 2.74
N LYS A 7 7.64 24.72 3.78
CA LYS A 7 8.02 25.25 5.11
C LYS A 7 8.59 24.20 6.10
N ILE A 8 8.72 22.94 5.69
CA ILE A 8 9.29 21.88 6.53
C ILE A 8 10.59 21.38 5.88
N THR A 9 11.72 21.75 6.49
CA THR A 9 13.11 21.56 6.02
C THR A 9 13.57 20.09 5.90
N ARG A 10 12.66 19.11 5.76
CA ARG A 10 12.98 17.67 5.82
C ARG A 10 12.29 16.78 4.80
N TYR A 11 11.32 17.25 4.02
CA TYR A 11 10.73 16.41 2.97
C TYR A 11 11.50 16.60 1.67
N ARG A 12 12.11 15.50 1.17
CA ARG A 12 12.68 15.44 -0.17
C ARG A 12 11.56 15.63 -1.20
N GLU A 13 11.81 16.43 -2.23
CA GLU A 13 10.91 16.49 -3.39
C GLU A 13 11.04 15.20 -4.19
N LEU A 14 9.91 14.53 -4.41
CA LEU A 14 9.86 13.33 -5.22
C LEU A 14 9.89 13.71 -6.70
N THR A 15 10.64 12.94 -7.48
CA THR A 15 10.54 12.98 -8.95
C THR A 15 9.18 12.45 -9.40
N GLN A 16 8.77 12.80 -10.62
CA GLN A 16 7.51 12.28 -11.18
C GLN A 16 7.49 10.74 -11.23
N SER A 17 8.64 10.12 -11.56
CA SER A 17 8.78 8.65 -11.56
C SER A 17 8.51 8.03 -10.19
N GLU A 18 8.98 8.68 -9.12
CA GLU A 18 8.73 8.24 -7.75
C GLU A 18 7.26 8.40 -7.35
N ILE A 19 6.62 9.50 -7.75
CA ILE A 19 5.18 9.73 -7.55
C ILE A 19 4.37 8.63 -8.27
N ASP A 20 4.68 8.34 -9.52
CA ASP A 20 3.99 7.33 -10.32
C ASP A 20 4.20 5.92 -9.74
N GLY A 21 5.41 5.64 -9.24
CA GLY A 21 5.72 4.41 -8.52
C GLY A 21 4.90 4.26 -7.24
N MET A 22 4.82 5.30 -6.40
CA MET A 22 4.00 5.28 -5.19
C MET A 22 2.52 5.04 -5.50
N ASN A 23 1.98 5.72 -6.51
CA ASN A 23 0.59 5.55 -6.94
C ASN A 23 0.33 4.13 -7.44
N SER A 24 1.27 3.56 -8.21
CA SER A 24 1.18 2.18 -8.70
C SER A 24 1.16 1.16 -7.55
N ILE A 25 2.02 1.34 -6.54
CA ILE A 25 2.03 0.49 -5.34
C ILE A 25 0.70 0.61 -4.58
N LYS A 26 0.15 1.82 -4.46
CA LYS A 26 -1.13 2.06 -3.79
C LYS A 26 -2.33 1.45 -4.52
N ALA A 27 -2.31 1.49 -5.86
CA ALA A 27 -3.33 0.81 -6.65
C ALA A 27 -3.30 -0.71 -6.42
N LEU A 28 -2.10 -1.30 -6.38
CA LEU A 28 -1.95 -2.74 -6.09
C LEU A 28 -2.37 -3.10 -4.65
N GLU A 29 -2.07 -2.25 -3.67
CA GLU A 29 -2.52 -2.42 -2.28
C GLU A 29 -4.06 -2.44 -2.19
N ALA A 30 -4.74 -1.52 -2.88
CA ALA A 30 -6.20 -1.45 -2.92
C ALA A 30 -6.81 -2.71 -3.57
N TYR A 31 -6.31 -3.10 -4.73
CA TYR A 31 -6.73 -4.33 -5.42
C TYR A 31 -6.54 -5.58 -4.55
N THR A 32 -5.40 -5.66 -3.84
CA THR A 32 -5.13 -6.77 -2.91
C THR A 32 -6.15 -6.80 -1.77
N GLY A 33 -6.57 -5.63 -1.27
CA GLY A 33 -7.63 -5.51 -0.27
C GLY A 33 -8.97 -6.07 -0.74
N GLU A 34 -9.36 -5.79 -1.99
CA GLU A 34 -10.56 -6.35 -2.61
C GLU A 34 -10.48 -7.88 -2.74
N LEU A 35 -9.33 -8.41 -3.15
CA LEU A 35 -9.11 -9.85 -3.23
C LEU A 35 -9.24 -10.53 -1.86
N PHE A 36 -8.74 -9.92 -0.77
CA PHE A 36 -8.94 -10.43 0.58
C PHE A 36 -10.41 -10.50 0.98
N MET A 37 -11.22 -9.52 0.57
CA MET A 37 -12.66 -9.55 0.83
C MET A 37 -13.31 -10.71 0.09
N GLN A 38 -12.99 -10.89 -1.20
CA GLN A 38 -13.53 -11.98 -2.03
C GLN A 38 -13.17 -13.36 -1.49
N ILE A 39 -11.88 -13.61 -1.19
CA ILE A 39 -11.42 -14.89 -0.65
C ILE A 39 -12.01 -15.16 0.72
N GLY A 40 -12.20 -14.12 1.54
CA GLY A 40 -12.83 -14.24 2.86
C GLY A 40 -14.30 -14.68 2.82
N GLN A 41 -14.97 -14.64 1.67
CA GLN A 41 -16.34 -15.13 1.49
C GLN A 41 -16.42 -16.60 1.05
N ILE A 42 -15.29 -17.26 0.76
CA ILE A 42 -15.29 -18.65 0.28
C ILE A 42 -15.41 -19.60 1.48
N ASP A 43 -16.41 -20.47 1.45
CA ASP A 43 -16.60 -21.51 2.47
C ASP A 43 -15.39 -22.45 2.55
N GLY A 44 -14.94 -22.73 3.77
CA GLY A 44 -13.79 -23.59 4.03
C GLY A 44 -12.41 -22.92 3.95
N VAL A 45 -12.34 -21.61 3.67
CA VAL A 45 -11.08 -20.86 3.77
C VAL A 45 -10.63 -20.78 5.24
N ASP A 46 -9.35 -21.10 5.49
CA ASP A 46 -8.73 -20.91 6.79
C ASP A 46 -8.55 -19.41 7.09
N SER A 47 -9.41 -18.89 7.96
CA SER A 47 -9.43 -17.48 8.35
C SER A 47 -8.14 -17.02 9.04
N ARG A 48 -7.44 -17.91 9.75
CA ARG A 48 -6.19 -17.59 10.44
C ARG A 48 -5.06 -17.43 9.43
N VAL A 49 -4.96 -18.33 8.45
CA VAL A 49 -3.96 -18.22 7.37
C VAL A 49 -4.22 -16.98 6.53
N LEU A 50 -5.50 -16.69 6.21
CA LEU A 50 -5.88 -15.48 5.48
C LEU A 50 -5.50 -14.19 6.26
N ALA A 51 -5.73 -14.15 7.56
CA ALA A 51 -5.36 -13.02 8.41
C ALA A 51 -3.84 -12.81 8.51
N LEU A 52 -3.06 -13.90 8.57
CA LEU A 52 -1.59 -13.85 8.53
C LEU A 52 -1.09 -13.32 7.19
N ALA A 53 -1.65 -13.79 6.08
CA ALA A 53 -1.31 -13.28 4.75
C ALA A 53 -1.60 -11.78 4.64
N LYS A 54 -2.77 -11.33 5.12
CA LYS A 54 -3.17 -9.92 5.14
C LYS A 54 -2.17 -9.06 5.91
N THR A 55 -1.81 -9.47 7.12
CA THR A 55 -0.87 -8.73 7.98
C THR A 55 0.51 -8.63 7.35
N ASN A 56 1.03 -9.72 6.79
CA ASN A 56 2.34 -9.73 6.15
C ASN A 56 2.38 -8.90 4.87
N LEU A 57 1.34 -8.96 4.04
CA LEU A 57 1.26 -8.15 2.82
C LEU A 57 1.09 -6.67 3.14
N GLN A 58 0.26 -6.30 4.13
CA GLN A 58 0.15 -4.91 4.58
C GLN A 58 1.50 -4.36 5.05
N ARG A 59 2.28 -5.17 5.78
CA ARG A 59 3.66 -4.82 6.15
C ARG A 59 4.58 -4.73 4.93
N GLY A 60 4.43 -5.63 3.96
CA GLY A 60 5.13 -5.59 2.68
C GLY A 60 4.89 -4.30 1.92
N PHE A 61 3.62 -3.92 1.71
CA PHE A 61 3.24 -2.66 1.07
C PHE A 61 3.74 -1.44 1.83
N MET A 62 3.69 -1.48 3.17
CA MET A 62 4.22 -0.42 4.04
C MET A 62 5.72 -0.18 3.79
N TRP A 63 6.51 -1.24 3.62
CA TRP A 63 7.93 -1.14 3.28
C TRP A 63 8.17 -0.80 1.80
N PHE A 64 7.34 -1.32 0.90
CA PHE A 64 7.47 -1.06 -0.53
C PHE A 64 7.22 0.41 -0.89
N VAL A 65 6.21 1.04 -0.26
CA VAL A 65 6.00 2.49 -0.41
C VAL A 65 7.17 3.29 0.16
N ARG A 66 7.83 2.79 1.22
CA ARG A 66 8.98 3.46 1.87
C ARG A 66 10.30 3.29 1.12
N SER A 67 10.38 2.40 0.12
CA SER A 67 11.57 2.29 -0.71
C SER A 67 11.67 3.39 -1.77
N ILE A 68 10.64 4.24 -1.87
CA ILE A 68 10.56 5.45 -2.68
C ILE A 68 10.64 6.66 -1.74
#